data_AF-A0A257LAA7-F1
#
_entry.id   AF-A0A257LAA7-F1
#
_cell.length_a   1.000
_cell.length_b   1.000
_cell.length_c   1.000
_cell.angle_alpha   90.00
_cell.angle_beta   90.00
_cell.angle_gamma   90.00
#
_symmetry.space_group_name_H-M   'P 1'
#
loop_
_entity.id
_entity.type
_entity.pdbx_description
1 polymer ?
#
loop_
_entity_poly.entity_id
_entity_poly.type
_entity_poly.pdbx_seq_one_letter_code
_entity_poly.pdbx_strand_id
1 'polypeptide(L)'
;MYPDTLYQDALYFFKGKEIDEKTFNLITDFVKHSQPQSDGFYGTYSFKINPSSIGLITRVPGNYDATAISLWVYDLKKDSITNSIPLSDLFGDAGDAQNNVSTLFFENNQLYALTYLHYSYDHMVEDIYDSTMDHSYQYSLTKINTFNIDTISTDSAFLTRKYTSFLKKMTSY
;
A
#
# COMPACT_ATOMS: atom_id res chain seq x y z
N MET A 1 -2.92 18.81 -16.90
CA MET A 1 -3.88 19.87 -16.55
C MET A 1 -3.97 19.85 -15.04
N TYR A 2 -3.37 20.83 -14.36
CA TYR A 2 -3.46 20.94 -12.90
C TYR A 2 -4.83 21.54 -12.54
N PRO A 3 -5.47 21.11 -11.43
CA PRO A 3 -6.77 21.65 -11.07
C PRO A 3 -6.68 23.08 -10.54
N ASP A 4 -7.79 23.79 -10.76
CA ASP A 4 -8.05 25.21 -10.57
C ASP A 4 -8.37 25.50 -9.10
N THR A 5 -7.69 26.48 -8.50
CA THR A 5 -7.57 26.68 -7.04
C THR A 5 -8.75 27.42 -6.38
N LEU A 6 -9.96 27.32 -6.93
CA LEU A 6 -11.14 28.02 -6.40
C LEU A 6 -12.04 27.09 -5.59
N TYR A 7 -11.76 27.00 -4.28
CA TYR A 7 -12.68 26.70 -3.17
C TYR A 7 -13.55 25.41 -3.19
N GLN A 8 -13.54 24.60 -4.24
CA GLN A 8 -14.13 23.24 -4.27
C GLN A 8 -13.11 22.12 -3.98
N ASP A 9 -11.83 22.46 -3.83
CA ASP A 9 -10.72 21.50 -3.71
C ASP A 9 -10.58 20.81 -2.34
N ALA A 10 -11.28 21.27 -1.30
CA ALA A 10 -11.21 20.61 0.01
C ALA A 10 -11.77 19.17 0.00
N LEU A 11 -12.51 18.80 -1.05
CA LEU A 11 -13.07 17.47 -1.28
C LEU A 11 -12.43 16.74 -2.48
N TYR A 12 -11.47 17.36 -3.18
CA TYR A 12 -10.80 16.70 -4.30
C TYR A 12 -9.77 15.70 -3.78
N PHE A 13 -10.24 14.49 -3.47
CA PHE A 13 -9.35 13.35 -3.29
C PHE A 13 -8.85 12.93 -4.67
N PHE A 14 -7.61 13.27 -5.01
CA PHE A 14 -6.96 12.73 -6.21
C PHE A 14 -6.91 11.20 -6.11
N LYS A 15 -7.79 10.48 -6.82
CA LYS A 15 -7.84 9.00 -6.82
C LYS A 15 -6.93 8.37 -7.87
N GLY A 16 -6.56 9.12 -8.90
CA GLY A 16 -5.87 8.60 -10.09
C GLY A 16 -6.83 8.48 -11.27
N LYS A 17 -6.49 7.65 -12.25
CA LYS A 17 -7.34 7.34 -13.41
C LYS A 17 -7.98 5.98 -13.19
N GLU A 18 -9.29 5.90 -13.29
CA GLU A 18 -10.02 4.64 -13.24
C GLU A 18 -9.50 3.69 -14.32
N ILE A 19 -9.24 2.44 -13.93
CA ILE A 19 -8.73 1.43 -14.86
C ILE A 19 -9.90 0.83 -15.63
N ASP A 20 -9.68 0.54 -16.91
CA ASP A 20 -10.70 -0.13 -17.72
C ASP A 20 -10.82 -1.63 -17.36
N GLU A 21 -11.90 -2.27 -17.80
CA GLU A 21 -12.14 -3.70 -17.58
C GLU A 21 -10.97 -4.57 -18.06
N LYS A 22 -10.32 -4.19 -19.17
CA LYS A 22 -9.17 -4.93 -19.70
C LYS A 22 -7.99 -4.91 -18.74
N THR A 23 -7.66 -3.75 -18.18
CA THR A 23 -6.59 -3.56 -17.20
C THR A 23 -6.96 -4.21 -15.88
N PHE A 24 -8.22 -4.10 -15.47
CA PHE A 24 -8.76 -4.76 -14.29
C PHE A 24 -8.59 -6.28 -14.37
N ASN A 25 -8.92 -6.89 -15.51
CA ASN A 25 -8.75 -8.32 -15.72
C ASN A 25 -7.30 -8.83 -15.61
N LEU A 26 -6.29 -7.94 -15.71
CA LEU A 26 -4.89 -8.32 -15.48
C LEU A 26 -4.55 -8.41 -13.98
N ILE A 27 -5.26 -7.70 -13.10
CA ILE A 27 -5.02 -7.68 -11.66
C ILE A 27 -6.00 -8.58 -10.88
N THR A 28 -7.15 -8.94 -11.46
CA THR A 28 -8.20 -9.75 -10.81
C THR A 28 -7.76 -11.14 -10.39
N ASP A 29 -6.74 -11.72 -11.00
CA ASP A 29 -6.22 -13.02 -10.54
C ASP A 29 -5.64 -12.93 -9.11
N PHE A 30 -5.24 -11.73 -8.69
CA PHE A 30 -4.68 -11.44 -7.37
C PHE A 30 -5.67 -10.77 -6.42
N VAL A 31 -6.68 -10.09 -6.94
CA VAL A 31 -7.80 -9.56 -6.15
C VAL A 31 -8.78 -10.72 -5.95
N LYS A 32 -9.08 -11.10 -4.71
CA LYS A 32 -10.06 -12.18 -4.45
C LYS A 32 -11.31 -11.96 -5.32
N HIS A 33 -11.85 -13.05 -5.89
CA HIS A 33 -12.98 -13.11 -6.85
C HIS A 33 -14.29 -12.43 -6.37
N SER A 34 -14.28 -11.74 -5.23
CA SER A 34 -15.39 -11.03 -4.62
C SER A 34 -15.62 -9.60 -5.16
N GLN A 35 -14.80 -9.13 -6.11
CA GLN A 35 -14.91 -7.80 -6.72
C GLN A 35 -15.18 -7.97 -8.23
N PRO A 36 -16.45 -8.05 -8.67
CA PRO A 36 -16.77 -8.42 -10.06
C PRO A 36 -16.60 -7.28 -11.07
N GLN A 37 -16.16 -6.09 -10.65
CA GLN A 37 -16.19 -4.86 -11.46
C GLN A 37 -14.94 -4.01 -11.19
N SER A 38 -14.53 -3.24 -12.19
CA SER A 38 -13.37 -2.33 -12.10
C SER A 38 -13.58 -1.14 -11.18
N ASP A 39 -14.83 -0.88 -10.77
CA ASP A 39 -15.22 0.22 -9.90
C ASP A 39 -14.38 0.24 -8.61
N GLY A 40 -13.82 1.41 -8.30
CA GLY A 40 -12.97 1.58 -7.12
C GLY A 40 -11.49 1.26 -7.35
N PHE A 41 -11.09 0.83 -8.55
CA PHE A 41 -9.68 0.66 -8.92
C PHE A 41 -9.18 1.84 -9.76
N TYR A 42 -8.10 2.47 -9.30
CA TYR A 42 -7.54 3.64 -9.98
C TYR A 42 -6.03 3.50 -10.15
N GLY A 43 -5.54 3.57 -11.39
CA GLY A 43 -4.11 3.68 -11.67
C GLY A 43 -3.60 5.06 -11.28
N THR A 44 -2.53 5.10 -10.48
CA THR A 44 -1.95 6.36 -9.97
C THR A 44 -0.58 6.65 -10.55
N TYR A 45 0.25 5.62 -10.72
CA TYR A 45 1.62 5.78 -11.17
C TYR A 45 2.18 4.50 -11.78
N SER A 46 3.18 4.63 -12.65
CA SER A 46 3.92 3.49 -13.20
C SER A 46 5.39 3.81 -13.34
N PHE A 47 6.26 2.83 -13.11
CA PHE A 47 7.71 3.00 -13.23
C PHE A 47 8.38 1.69 -13.65
N LYS A 48 9.55 1.78 -14.30
CA LYS A 48 10.33 0.58 -14.63
C LYS A 48 11.00 0.04 -13.37
N ILE A 49 10.82 -1.24 -13.08
CA ILE A 49 11.57 -1.94 -12.02
C ILE A 49 12.90 -2.43 -12.58
N ASN A 50 12.85 -3.06 -13.76
CA ASN A 50 14.02 -3.52 -14.52
C ASN A 50 13.65 -3.57 -16.02
N PRO A 51 14.58 -3.93 -16.94
CA PRO A 51 14.27 -3.98 -18.37
C PRO A 51 13.13 -4.92 -18.78
N SER A 52 12.74 -5.85 -17.92
CA SER A 52 11.68 -6.84 -18.16
C SER A 52 10.40 -6.62 -17.36
N SER A 53 10.34 -5.61 -16.48
CA SER A 53 9.17 -5.43 -15.62
C SER A 53 8.86 -3.97 -15.27
N ILE A 54 7.57 -3.71 -15.08
CA ILE A 54 7.00 -2.42 -14.71
C ILE A 54 6.29 -2.58 -13.37
N GLY A 55 6.51 -1.63 -12.46
CA GLY A 55 5.72 -1.45 -11.26
C GLY A 55 4.52 -0.56 -11.57
N LEU A 56 3.33 -1.02 -11.24
CA LEU A 56 2.07 -0.29 -11.38
C LEU A 56 1.54 0.00 -9.99
N ILE A 57 1.32 1.28 -9.67
CA ILE A 57 0.69 1.69 -8.42
C ILE A 57 -0.78 1.93 -8.70
N THR A 58 -1.64 1.27 -7.93
CA THR A 58 -3.08 1.51 -7.99
C THR A 58 -3.63 1.81 -6.61
N ARG A 59 -4.68 2.62 -6.58
CA ARG A 59 -5.66 2.56 -5.49
C ARG A 59 -6.61 1.41 -5.74
N VAL A 60 -6.98 0.73 -4.67
CA VAL A 60 -7.87 -0.42 -4.68
C VAL A 60 -8.90 -0.26 -3.58
N PRO A 61 -10.09 -0.87 -3.71
CA PRO A 61 -11.07 -0.95 -2.63
C PRO A 61 -10.43 -1.51 -1.35
N GLY A 62 -10.47 -0.73 -0.28
CA GLY A 62 -10.27 -1.18 1.10
C GLY A 62 -11.59 -1.64 1.70
N ASN A 63 -11.62 -1.90 3.01
CA ASN A 63 -12.83 -2.43 3.68
C ASN A 63 -14.04 -1.47 3.66
N TYR A 64 -13.80 -0.15 3.56
CA TYR A 64 -14.88 0.86 3.61
C TYR A 64 -14.90 1.86 2.44
N ASP A 65 -13.77 2.10 1.76
CA ASP A 65 -13.66 2.89 0.51
C ASP A 65 -12.35 2.49 -0.20
N ALA A 66 -12.07 2.99 -1.40
CA ALA A 66 -10.82 2.82 -2.16
C ALA A 66 -9.63 3.58 -1.53
N THR A 67 -9.34 3.27 -0.27
CA THR A 67 -8.30 3.87 0.56
C THR A 67 -6.96 3.14 0.45
N ALA A 68 -6.98 1.87 0.03
CA ALA A 68 -5.79 1.05 -0.04
C ALA A 68 -4.97 1.35 -1.30
N ILE A 69 -3.65 1.24 -1.18
CA ILE A 69 -2.69 1.39 -2.28
C ILE A 69 -1.92 0.09 -2.42
N SER A 70 -1.82 -0.42 -3.65
CA SER A 70 -1.05 -1.63 -3.98
C SER A 70 -0.04 -1.35 -5.09
N LEU A 71 1.09 -2.07 -5.02
CA LEU A 71 2.03 -2.23 -6.13
C LEU A 71 1.75 -3.55 -6.82
N TRP A 72 1.65 -3.52 -8.14
CA TRP A 72 1.60 -4.68 -9.02
C TRP A 72 2.86 -4.74 -9.85
N VAL A 73 3.44 -5.92 -9.98
CA VAL A 73 4.59 -6.16 -10.84
C VAL A 73 4.11 -6.78 -12.13
N TYR A 74 4.23 -6.03 -13.23
CA TYR A 74 3.88 -6.48 -14.57
C TYR A 74 5.13 -6.95 -15.31
N ASP A 75 5.11 -8.18 -15.80
CA ASP A 75 6.17 -8.77 -16.61
C ASP A 75 5.90 -8.54 -18.10
N LEU A 76 6.84 -7.86 -18.77
CA LEU A 76 6.72 -7.47 -20.17
C LEU A 76 6.79 -8.65 -21.15
N LYS A 77 7.40 -9.78 -20.75
CA LYS A 77 7.54 -10.98 -21.58
C LYS A 77 6.34 -11.90 -21.42
N LYS A 78 5.82 -12.03 -20.20
CA LYS A 78 4.64 -12.86 -19.91
C LYS A 78 3.33 -12.16 -20.21
N ASP A 79 3.35 -10.84 -20.38
CA ASP A 79 2.16 -10.01 -20.59
C ASP A 79 1.15 -10.19 -19.43
N SER A 80 1.65 -10.28 -18.20
CA SER A 80 0.84 -10.59 -17.03
C SER A 80 1.38 -9.94 -15.76
N ILE A 81 0.51 -9.76 -14.77
CA ILE A 81 0.94 -9.49 -13.40
C ILE A 81 1.56 -10.75 -12.82
N THR A 82 2.69 -10.61 -12.14
CA THR A 82 3.43 -11.74 -11.57
C THR A 82 3.52 -11.66 -10.05
N ASN A 83 3.36 -10.47 -9.48
CA ASN A 83 3.36 -10.25 -8.03
C ASN A 83 2.53 -9.02 -7.65
N SER A 84 2.09 -8.99 -6.40
CA SER A 84 1.47 -7.83 -5.77
C SER A 84 1.94 -7.65 -4.33
N ILE A 85 1.98 -6.40 -3.86
CA ILE A 85 2.21 -6.08 -2.45
C ILE A 85 1.34 -4.89 -2.03
N PRO A 86 0.62 -4.99 -0.90
CA PRO A 86 -0.07 -3.84 -0.33
C PRO A 86 0.96 -2.85 0.20
N LEU A 87 0.87 -1.59 -0.25
CA LEU A 87 1.78 -0.53 0.17
C LEU A 87 1.20 0.32 1.28
N SER A 88 -0.09 0.64 1.19
CA SER A 88 -0.76 1.44 2.21
C SER A 88 -2.16 0.93 2.40
N ASP A 89 -2.58 0.84 3.65
CA ASP A 89 -3.98 0.62 3.99
C ASP A 89 -4.26 1.16 5.39
N LEU A 90 -5.49 1.62 5.59
CA LEU A 90 -6.00 2.01 6.89
C LEU A 90 -7.31 1.29 7.12
N PHE A 91 -7.34 0.51 8.18
CA PHE A 91 -8.51 -0.23 8.62
C PHE A 91 -8.82 0.11 10.07
N GLY A 92 -10.10 0.10 10.42
CA GLY A 92 -10.53 0.06 11.81
C GLY A 92 -11.93 -0.50 11.93
N ASP A 93 -12.17 -1.28 12.98
CA ASP A 93 -13.47 -1.86 13.32
C ASP A 93 -13.50 -2.22 14.80
N ALA A 94 -14.63 -1.98 15.47
CA ALA A 94 -14.87 -2.41 16.85
C ALA A 94 -13.70 -2.22 17.84
N GLY A 95 -13.03 -1.06 17.79
CA GLY A 95 -11.90 -0.72 18.66
C GLY A 95 -10.53 -1.06 18.09
N ASP A 96 -10.45 -2.00 17.14
CA ASP A 96 -9.23 -2.27 16.38
C ASP A 96 -8.98 -1.16 15.36
N ALA A 97 -7.71 -0.80 15.20
CA ALA A 97 -7.21 -0.07 14.05
C ALA A 97 -5.88 -0.65 13.56
N GLN A 98 -5.72 -0.69 12.25
CA GLN A 98 -4.51 -1.11 11.58
C GLN A 98 -4.11 -0.05 10.55
N ASN A 99 -2.88 0.43 10.64
CA ASN A 99 -2.28 1.32 9.67
C ASN A 99 -1.03 0.65 9.07
N ASN A 100 -1.05 0.42 7.76
CA ASN A 100 0.08 -0.07 6.99
C ASN A 100 0.58 1.06 6.08
N VAL A 101 1.89 1.34 6.11
CA VAL A 101 2.53 2.32 5.23
C VAL A 101 3.88 1.79 4.76
N SER A 102 4.13 1.85 3.45
CA SER A 102 5.37 1.39 2.84
C SER A 102 6.06 2.49 2.05
N THR A 103 7.38 2.60 2.20
CA THR A 103 8.24 3.39 1.33
C THR A 103 8.93 2.49 0.31
N LEU A 104 8.73 2.79 -0.98
CA LEU A 104 9.46 2.16 -2.07
C LEU A 104 10.76 2.92 -2.37
N PHE A 105 11.85 2.18 -2.57
CA PHE A 105 13.12 2.76 -3.00
C PHE A 105 13.98 1.76 -3.76
N PHE A 106 14.86 2.29 -4.61
CA PHE A 106 15.90 1.51 -5.28
C PHE A 106 17.20 1.60 -4.50
N GLU A 107 17.85 0.45 -4.29
CA GLU A 107 19.22 0.36 -3.78
C GLU A 107 19.97 -0.65 -4.67
N ASN A 108 21.05 -0.22 -5.34
CA ASN A 108 21.82 -1.05 -6.28
C ASN A 108 20.97 -1.70 -7.40
N ASN A 109 20.09 -0.92 -8.04
CA ASN A 109 19.14 -1.38 -9.06
C ASN A 109 18.15 -2.47 -8.60
N GLN A 110 18.04 -2.69 -7.29
CA GLN A 110 17.06 -3.58 -6.69
C GLN A 110 15.95 -2.74 -6.04
N LEU A 111 14.70 -3.07 -6.34
CA LEU A 111 13.54 -2.46 -5.68
C LEU A 111 13.32 -3.11 -4.31
N TYR A 112 13.08 -2.26 -3.31
CA TYR A 112 12.69 -2.63 -1.96
C TYR A 112 11.44 -1.87 -1.53
N ALA A 113 10.67 -2.50 -0.64
CA ALA A 113 9.65 -1.87 0.18
C ALA A 113 10.09 -1.95 1.65
N LEU A 114 10.21 -0.79 2.31
CA LEU A 114 10.30 -0.72 3.76
C LEU A 114 8.91 -0.43 4.30
N THR A 115 8.37 -1.37 5.05
CA THR A 115 7.00 -1.33 5.55
C THR A 115 6.98 -1.07 7.04
N TYR A 116 6.07 -0.18 7.45
CA TYR A 116 5.67 0.10 8.81
C TYR A 116 4.23 -0.36 8.99
N LEU A 117 4.00 -1.15 10.02
CA LEU A 117 2.68 -1.66 10.38
C LEU A 117 2.40 -1.34 11.83
N HIS A 118 1.29 -0.64 12.07
CA HIS A 118 0.83 -0.22 13.38
C HIS A 118 -0.54 -0.80 13.65
N TYR A 119 -0.67 -1.47 14.79
CA TYR A 119 -1.94 -1.90 15.34
C TYR A 119 -2.24 -1.10 16.59
N SER A 120 -3.51 -0.77 16.79
CA SER A 120 -4.00 -0.28 18.06
C SER A 120 -5.36 -0.88 18.40
N TYR A 121 -5.64 -1.01 19.69
CA TYR A 121 -6.94 -1.43 20.19
C TYR A 121 -7.41 -0.46 21.29
N ASP A 122 -8.64 0.03 21.18
CA ASP A 122 -9.29 0.91 22.16
C ASP A 122 -10.26 0.12 23.05
N HIS A 123 -9.94 -0.01 24.34
CA HIS A 123 -10.73 -0.79 25.30
C HIS A 123 -12.08 -0.13 25.66
N MET A 124 -12.30 1.14 25.29
CA MET A 124 -13.57 1.84 25.54
C MET A 124 -14.77 1.21 24.83
N VAL A 125 -14.52 0.39 23.80
CA VAL A 125 -15.58 -0.33 23.07
C VAL A 125 -16.20 -1.46 23.90
N GLU A 126 -15.47 -1.97 24.90
CA GLU A 126 -15.93 -3.03 25.81
C GLU A 126 -16.35 -2.45 27.16
N ASP A 127 -15.56 -1.52 27.72
CA ASP A 127 -15.84 -0.82 28.97
C ASP A 127 -15.62 0.69 28.81
N ILE A 128 -16.70 1.47 28.86
CA ILE A 128 -16.65 2.93 28.72
C ILE A 128 -15.82 3.64 29.81
N TYR A 129 -15.46 2.95 30.89
CA TYR A 129 -14.61 3.46 31.96
C TYR A 129 -13.13 3.06 31.80
N ASP A 130 -12.81 2.15 30.88
CA ASP A 130 -11.44 1.78 30.52
C ASP A 130 -10.96 2.63 29.34
N SER A 131 -10.24 3.70 29.64
CA SER A 131 -9.67 4.60 28.63
C SER A 131 -8.28 4.15 28.13
N THR A 132 -7.89 2.88 28.33
CA THR A 132 -6.59 2.40 27.89
C THR A 132 -6.59 2.03 26.40
N MET A 133 -5.42 2.14 25.78
CA MET A 133 -5.19 1.71 24.39
C MET A 133 -3.93 0.87 24.31
N ASP A 134 -4.04 -0.25 23.58
CA ASP A 134 -2.88 -1.07 23.24
C ASP A 134 -2.29 -0.63 21.92
N HIS A 135 -0.96 -0.81 21.77
CA HIS A 135 -0.25 -0.50 20.54
C HIS A 135 0.80 -1.57 20.21
N SER A 136 0.89 -1.92 18.93
CA SER A 136 1.94 -2.80 18.40
C SER A 136 2.53 -2.23 17.12
N TYR A 137 3.86 -2.25 17.02
CA TYR A 137 4.60 -1.68 15.91
C TYR A 137 5.50 -2.74 15.29
N GLN A 138 5.41 -2.90 13.97
CA GLN A 138 6.19 -3.86 13.22
C GLN A 138 6.85 -3.19 12.03
N TYR A 139 8.07 -3.62 11.73
CA TYR A 139 8.83 -3.15 10.57
C TYR A 139 9.28 -4.35 9.75
N SER A 140 9.21 -4.22 8.43
CA SER A 140 9.74 -5.23 7.53
C SER A 140 10.42 -4.59 6.32
N LEU A 141 11.48 -5.24 5.85
CA LEU A 141 12.13 -4.89 4.60
C LEU A 141 11.90 -6.02 3.61
N THR A 142 11.29 -5.68 2.49
CA THR A 142 10.88 -6.63 1.46
C THR A 142 11.58 -6.32 0.16
N LYS A 143 12.25 -7.32 -0.40
CA LYS A 143 12.87 -7.28 -1.72
C LYS A 143 11.82 -7.64 -2.77
N ILE A 144 11.68 -6.81 -3.80
CA ILE A 144 10.69 -7.00 -4.87
C ILE A 144 11.39 -7.30 -6.19
N ASN A 145 11.15 -8.47 -6.76
CA ASN A 145 11.61 -8.83 -8.10
C ASN A 145 10.43 -9.13 -9.02
N THR A 146 10.73 -9.39 -10.29
CA THR A 146 9.71 -9.76 -11.28
C THR A 146 8.89 -10.97 -10.82
N PHE A 147 9.51 -12.01 -10.26
CA PHE A 147 8.84 -13.29 -9.97
C PHE A 147 8.71 -13.65 -8.50
N ASN A 148 9.31 -12.88 -7.59
CA ASN A 148 9.20 -13.14 -6.16
C ASN A 148 9.25 -11.86 -5.33
N ILE A 149 8.64 -11.97 -4.15
CA ILE A 149 8.65 -10.99 -3.08
C ILE A 149 9.23 -11.71 -1.86
N ASP A 150 10.38 -11.24 -1.38
CA ASP A 150 11.08 -11.86 -0.26
C ASP A 150 11.22 -10.87 0.90
N THR A 151 10.66 -11.19 2.08
CA THR A 151 10.96 -10.43 3.30
C THR A 151 12.38 -10.76 3.76
N ILE A 152 13.27 -9.79 3.71
CA ILE A 152 14.70 -9.97 4.02
C ILE A 152 15.08 -9.53 5.43
N SER A 153 14.22 -8.78 6.13
CA SER A 153 14.43 -8.45 7.54
C SER A 153 13.11 -8.05 8.20
N THR A 154 12.95 -8.45 9.47
CA THR A 154 11.93 -7.97 10.41
C THR A 154 12.56 -7.47 11.71
N ASP A 155 13.90 -7.35 11.76
CA ASP A 155 14.64 -6.85 12.92
C ASP A 155 14.41 -5.35 13.04
N SER A 156 13.48 -4.99 13.91
CA SER A 156 13.07 -3.60 14.14
C SER A 156 14.23 -2.73 14.61
N ALA A 157 15.16 -3.24 15.42
CA ALA A 157 16.31 -2.46 15.91
C ALA A 157 17.32 -2.19 14.80
N PHE A 158 17.54 -3.16 13.91
CA PHE A 158 18.36 -2.98 12.72
C PHE A 158 17.71 -1.98 11.74
N LEU A 159 16.43 -2.17 11.42
CA LEU A 159 15.72 -1.35 10.43
C LEU A 159 15.57 0.11 10.89
N THR A 160 15.27 0.33 12.17
CA THR A 160 15.18 1.67 12.76
C THR A 160 16.51 2.42 12.72
N ARG A 161 17.63 1.72 12.93
CA ARG A 161 18.97 2.30 12.83
C ARG A 161 19.39 2.56 11.38
N LYS A 162 19.12 1.63 10.44
CA LYS A 162 19.58 1.75 9.05
C LYS A 162 18.74 2.73 8.23
N TYR A 163 17.42 2.75 8.43
CA TYR A 163 16.47 3.50 7.59
C TYR A 163 15.71 4.59 8.36
N THR A 164 16.35 5.19 9.36
CA THR A 164 15.71 6.18 10.26
C THR A 164 15.00 7.32 9.51
N SER A 165 15.56 7.81 8.41
CA SER A 165 14.98 8.91 7.64
C SER A 165 13.68 8.53 6.93
N PHE A 166 13.58 7.30 6.42
CA PHE A 166 12.34 6.80 5.82
C PHE A 166 11.29 6.56 6.90
N LEU A 167 11.66 5.89 7.98
CA LEU A 167 10.72 5.57 9.06
C LEU A 167 10.15 6.84 9.71
N LYS A 168 10.97 7.85 9.97
CA LYS A 168 10.50 9.13 10.51
C LYS A 168 9.40 9.75 9.65
N LYS A 169 9.53 9.71 8.32
CA LYS A 169 8.51 10.24 7.39
C LYS A 169 7.22 9.42 7.38
N MET A 170 7.31 8.11 7.61
CA MET A 170 6.15 7.23 7.64
C MET A 170 5.38 7.31 8.96
N THR A 171 6.06 7.66 10.05
CA THR A 171 5.46 7.74 11.40
C THR A 171 5.15 9.16 11.84
N SER A 172 5.61 10.19 11.12
CA SER A 172 5.31 11.60 11.43
C SER A 172 3.95 11.99 10.85
N TYR A 173 2.92 11.89 11.69
CA TYR A 173 1.63 12.56 11.52
C TYR A 173 1.51 13.68 12.56
#